data_AF-A0A401Q833-F1
#
_entry.id   AF-A0A401Q833-F1
#
_cell.length_a   1.000
_cell.length_b   1.000
_cell.length_c   1.000
_cell.angle_alpha   90.00
_cell.angle_beta   90.00
_cell.angle_gamma   90.00
#
_symmetry.space_group_name_H-M   'P 1'
#
loop_
_entity.id
_entity.type
_entity.pdbx_description
1 polymer ?
#
loop_
_entity_poly.entity_id
_entity_poly.type
_entity_poly.pdbx_seq_one_letter_code
_entity_poly.pdbx_strand_id
1 'polypeptide(L)'
;MIELCYEQRKLSEKLLPKYAAQTISKAVNKKRKKPVSKKAEPSREKPGAESQRKDRIIDTNMDKYHLTLTEYCMTINHVRELVIFDHIILPSEYLTNQLEARLTRAIMRLTGYNQATQEIAKPSEVLSGVKAFIGFIHSISHYVNIDVTRICKDVLLQQSQAMDANGEVTLTTAYTNWYLESLLRQTSAGIIIHSPAVRAFVTMPVENIQLFNAEEYSDVS
;
A
#
# COMPACT_ATOMS: atom_id res chain seq x y z
N MET A 1 0.33 -5.77 -14.41
CA MET A 1 -0.70 -5.68 -13.36
C MET A 1 -0.13 -5.17 -12.05
N ILE A 2 0.75 -5.89 -11.36
CA ILE A 2 1.29 -5.47 -10.04
C ILE A 2 2.01 -4.10 -10.07
N GLU A 3 2.79 -3.80 -11.12
CA GLU A 3 3.43 -2.49 -11.26
C GLU A 3 2.43 -1.33 -11.33
N LEU A 4 1.29 -1.53 -12.00
CA LEU A 4 0.19 -0.55 -12.00
C LEU A 4 -0.43 -0.41 -10.62
N CYS A 5 -0.56 -1.50 -9.85
CA CYS A 5 -0.98 -1.42 -8.45
C CYS A 5 -0.03 -0.52 -7.64
N TYR A 6 1.29 -0.67 -7.83
CA TYR A 6 2.29 0.16 -7.15
C TYR A 6 2.21 1.63 -7.59
N GLU A 7 2.05 1.92 -8.87
CA GLU A 7 1.85 3.30 -9.33
C GLU A 7 0.56 3.91 -8.75
N GLN A 8 -0.55 3.17 -8.74
CA GLN A 8 -1.81 3.62 -8.13
C GLN A 8 -1.67 3.82 -6.62
N ARG A 9 -0.93 2.95 -5.93
CA ARG A 9 -0.58 3.16 -4.51
C ARG A 9 0.18 4.46 -4.32
N LYS A 10 1.19 4.77 -5.15
CA LYS A 10 1.95 6.03 -5.05
C LYS A 10 1.03 7.26 -5.18
N LEU A 11 0.04 7.19 -6.06
CA LEU A 11 -0.97 8.25 -6.20
C LEU A 11 -1.86 8.35 -4.97
N SER A 12 -2.35 7.23 -4.44
CA SER A 12 -3.12 7.18 -3.19
C SER A 12 -2.32 7.72 -2.00
N GLU A 13 -1.03 7.39 -1.93
CA GLU A 13 -0.16 7.87 -0.86
C GLU A 13 -0.10 9.40 -0.84
N LYS A 14 0.00 10.06 -2.01
CA LYS A 14 0.01 11.53 -2.12
C LYS A 14 -1.24 12.21 -1.52
N LEU A 15 -2.33 11.45 -1.30
CA LEU A 15 -3.57 11.93 -0.68
C LEU A 15 -3.56 11.82 0.85
N LEU A 16 -2.55 11.20 1.45
CA LEU A 16 -2.47 11.05 2.90
C LEU A 16 -2.33 12.41 3.63
N PRO A 17 -2.91 12.56 4.83
CA PRO A 17 -2.88 13.81 5.59
C PRO A 17 -1.46 14.36 5.85
N LYS A 18 -0.46 13.48 5.96
CA LYS A 18 0.96 13.86 6.15
C LYS A 18 1.46 14.86 5.10
N TYR A 19 0.88 14.85 3.91
CA TYR A 19 1.27 15.75 2.83
C TYR A 19 0.55 17.11 2.83
N ALA A 20 -0.46 17.30 3.69
CA ALA A 20 -1.10 18.60 3.90
C ALA A 20 -0.30 19.53 4.83
N ALA A 21 0.68 19.02 5.57
CA ALA A 21 1.43 19.76 6.59
C ALA A 21 2.08 21.06 6.06
N GLN A 22 2.68 21.02 4.86
CA GLN A 22 3.28 22.20 4.23
C GLN A 22 2.24 23.29 3.92
N THR A 23 1.04 22.89 3.47
CA THR A 23 -0.07 23.81 3.17
C THR A 23 -0.55 24.51 4.44
N ILE A 24 -0.68 23.75 5.54
CA ILE A 24 -1.07 24.28 6.85
C ILE A 24 0.00 25.26 7.37
N SER A 25 1.28 24.89 7.32
CA SER A 25 2.40 25.73 7.76
C SER A 25 2.45 27.07 7.01
N LYS A 26 2.29 27.05 5.67
CA LYS A 26 2.22 28.26 4.84
C LYS A 26 1.04 29.16 5.23
N ALA A 27 -0.14 28.58 5.48
CA ALA A 27 -1.32 29.33 5.89
C ALA A 27 -1.15 29.99 7.27
N VAL A 28 -0.57 29.27 8.25
CA VAL A 28 -0.34 29.78 9.61
C VAL A 28 0.73 30.88 9.61
N ASN A 29 1.84 30.71 8.89
CA ASN A 29 2.91 31.71 8.82
C ASN A 29 2.47 33.00 8.12
N LYS A 30 1.62 32.89 7.09
CA LYS A 30 0.99 34.05 6.45
C LYS A 30 0.10 34.85 7.41
N LYS A 31 -0.70 34.16 8.25
CA LYS A 31 -1.50 34.81 9.31
C LYS A 31 -0.64 35.48 10.37
N ARG A 32 0.51 34.90 10.72
CA ARG A 32 1.43 35.40 11.77
C ARG A 32 2.38 36.51 11.30
N LYS A 33 2.26 37.03 10.06
CA LYS A 33 3.14 38.06 9.46
C LYS A 33 4.64 37.77 9.63
N LYS A 34 5.06 36.51 9.73
CA LYS A 34 6.48 36.14 9.78
C LYS A 34 7.07 36.29 8.37
N PRO A 35 8.32 36.77 8.23
CA PRO A 35 8.97 36.86 6.92
C PRO A 35 9.02 35.47 6.30
N VAL A 36 8.46 35.33 5.10
CA VAL A 36 8.51 34.10 4.32
C VAL A 36 9.98 33.90 3.93
N SER A 37 10.63 32.84 4.43
CA SER A 37 11.99 32.54 4.03
C SER A 37 12.00 32.28 2.52
N LYS A 38 12.83 33.02 1.77
CA LYS A 38 12.99 32.91 0.31
C LYS A 38 13.77 31.66 -0.12
N LYS A 39 13.64 30.52 0.58
CA LYS A 39 14.06 29.25 0.00
C LYS A 39 12.87 28.73 -0.79
N ALA A 40 12.91 28.92 -2.10
CA ALA A 40 11.94 28.38 -3.04
C ALA A 40 12.02 26.85 -2.97
N GLU A 41 11.31 26.25 -2.01
CA GLU A 41 11.02 24.82 -2.07
C GLU A 41 10.24 24.57 -3.36
N PRO A 42 10.61 23.55 -4.15
CA PRO A 42 9.93 23.24 -5.39
C PRO A 42 8.44 23.11 -5.12
N SER A 43 7.62 23.81 -5.92
CA SER A 43 6.17 23.75 -5.80
C SER A 43 5.74 22.31 -6.00
N ARG A 44 5.35 21.64 -4.92
CA ARG A 44 4.83 20.28 -4.99
C ARG A 44 3.59 20.29 -5.88
N GLU A 45 3.63 19.52 -6.95
CA GLU A 45 2.48 19.35 -7.84
C GLU A 45 1.31 18.79 -7.04
N LYS A 46 0.14 19.40 -7.24
CA LYS A 46 -1.08 18.96 -6.57
C LYS A 46 -1.50 17.61 -7.15
N PRO A 47 -2.01 16.67 -6.32
CA PRO A 47 -2.61 15.44 -6.81
C PRO A 47 -3.63 15.72 -7.92
N GLY A 48 -3.58 14.93 -8.99
CA GLY A 48 -4.38 15.11 -10.21
C GLY A 48 -3.66 15.89 -11.31
N ALA A 49 -2.57 16.60 -11.02
CA ALA A 49 -1.75 17.24 -12.07
C ALA A 49 -1.12 16.20 -13.00
N GLU A 50 -0.78 15.01 -12.47
CA GLU A 50 -0.27 13.88 -13.25
C GLU A 50 -1.27 13.37 -14.31
N SER A 51 -2.56 13.66 -14.14
CA SER A 51 -3.62 13.27 -15.09
C SER A 51 -3.91 14.35 -16.13
N GLN A 52 -3.36 15.56 -15.99
CA GLN A 52 -3.55 16.64 -16.94
C GLN A 52 -2.59 16.50 -18.12
N ARG A 53 -2.94 15.59 -19.04
CA ARG A 53 -2.15 15.35 -20.24
C ARG A 53 -2.19 16.55 -21.18
N LYS A 54 -1.01 17.02 -21.59
CA LYS A 54 -0.84 18.08 -22.59
C LYS A 54 -0.80 17.54 -24.02
N ASP A 55 -0.08 16.45 -24.24
CA ASP A 55 0.08 15.80 -25.54
C ASP A 55 0.15 14.27 -25.34
N ARG A 56 -0.38 13.50 -26.29
CA ARG A 56 -0.32 12.03 -26.32
C ARG A 56 1.04 11.50 -26.73
N ILE A 57 1.89 12.31 -27.34
CA ILE A 57 3.28 11.93 -27.67
C ILE A 57 4.13 11.80 -26.39
N ILE A 58 3.71 12.46 -25.29
CA ILE A 58 4.39 12.38 -24.00
C ILE A 58 3.91 11.14 -23.25
N ASP A 59 4.63 10.04 -23.39
CA ASP A 59 4.32 8.78 -22.72
C ASP A 59 4.74 8.79 -21.25
N THR A 60 3.78 8.50 -20.37
CA THR A 60 4.05 8.23 -18.96
C THR A 60 4.32 6.74 -18.70
N ASN A 61 4.88 6.39 -17.55
CA ASN A 61 5.01 4.98 -17.15
C ASN A 61 3.64 4.30 -17.04
N MET A 62 2.63 5.03 -16.55
CA MET A 62 1.25 4.55 -16.52
C MET A 62 0.75 4.18 -17.91
N ASP A 63 1.03 5.00 -18.94
CA ASP A 63 0.64 4.71 -20.32
C ASP A 63 1.26 3.42 -20.83
N LYS A 64 2.57 3.25 -20.64
CA LYS A 64 3.30 2.05 -21.06
C LYS A 64 2.72 0.81 -20.40
N TYR A 65 2.49 0.87 -19.08
CA TYR A 65 1.94 -0.27 -18.37
C TYR A 65 0.49 -0.58 -18.77
N HIS A 66 -0.34 0.44 -19.02
CA HIS A 66 -1.72 0.25 -19.47
C HIS A 66 -1.79 -0.33 -20.88
N LEU A 67 -0.91 0.11 -21.79
CA LEU A 67 -0.81 -0.46 -23.14
C LEU A 67 -0.45 -1.94 -23.08
N THR A 68 0.66 -2.28 -22.40
CA THR A 68 1.11 -3.67 -22.25
C THR A 68 0.06 -4.54 -21.56
N LEU A 69 -0.63 -4.01 -20.55
CA LEU A 69 -1.71 -4.72 -19.89
C LEU A 69 -2.83 -5.05 -20.88
N THR A 70 -3.27 -4.06 -21.66
CA THR A 70 -4.39 -4.22 -22.59
C THR A 70 -4.06 -5.25 -23.67
N GLU A 71 -2.87 -5.17 -24.27
CA GLU A 71 -2.40 -6.14 -25.28
C GLU A 71 -2.31 -7.57 -24.71
N TYR A 72 -1.78 -7.70 -23.50
CA TYR A 72 -1.69 -8.99 -22.81
C TYR A 72 -3.08 -9.57 -22.51
N CYS A 73 -3.99 -8.74 -21.99
CA CYS A 73 -5.37 -9.14 -21.72
C CYS A 73 -6.10 -9.59 -23.00
N MET A 74 -5.90 -8.87 -24.12
CA MET A 74 -6.44 -9.30 -25.43
C MET A 74 -5.91 -10.68 -25.83
N THR A 75 -4.63 -10.95 -25.60
CA THR A 75 -4.00 -12.22 -25.95
C THR A 75 -4.52 -13.37 -25.09
N ILE A 76 -4.62 -13.15 -23.77
CA ILE A 76 -5.11 -14.17 -22.82
C ILE A 76 -6.59 -14.51 -23.06
N ASN A 77 -7.40 -13.53 -23.44
CA ASN A 77 -8.81 -13.77 -23.74
C ASN A 77 -9.06 -14.28 -25.16
N HIS A 78 -8.04 -14.30 -26.03
CA HIS A 78 -8.23 -14.67 -27.43
C HIS A 78 -8.74 -16.10 -27.59
N VAL A 79 -8.25 -17.01 -26.75
CA VAL A 79 -8.62 -18.42 -26.76
C VAL A 79 -9.02 -18.86 -25.36
N ARG A 80 -10.15 -19.55 -25.25
CA ARG A 80 -10.65 -20.08 -23.98
C ARG A 80 -9.81 -21.24 -23.47
N GLU A 81 -9.42 -22.15 -24.37
CA GLU A 81 -8.64 -23.34 -24.03
C GLU A 81 -7.70 -23.75 -25.19
N LEU A 82 -6.54 -24.28 -24.85
CA LEU A 82 -5.58 -24.84 -25.80
C LEU A 82 -5.46 -26.34 -25.56
N VAL A 83 -5.55 -27.14 -26.62
CA VAL A 83 -5.34 -28.59 -26.55
C VAL A 83 -3.99 -28.92 -27.14
N ILE A 84 -3.07 -29.41 -26.30
CA ILE A 84 -1.70 -29.77 -26.69
C ILE A 84 -1.41 -31.18 -26.19
N PHE A 85 -1.18 -32.13 -27.09
CA PHE A 85 -0.92 -33.54 -26.76
C PHE A 85 -1.95 -34.12 -25.78
N ASP A 86 -3.25 -33.94 -26.05
CA ASP A 86 -4.37 -34.37 -25.19
C ASP A 86 -4.44 -33.69 -23.79
N HIS A 87 -3.70 -32.60 -23.58
CA HIS A 87 -3.79 -31.79 -22.37
C HIS A 87 -4.54 -30.48 -22.67
N ILE A 88 -5.51 -30.14 -21.81
CA ILE A 88 -6.28 -28.89 -21.90
C ILE A 88 -5.62 -27.84 -21.01
N ILE A 89 -5.26 -26.70 -21.61
CA ILE A 89 -4.68 -25.54 -20.93
C ILE A 89 -5.69 -24.40 -20.95
N LEU A 90 -5.96 -23.82 -19.78
CA LEU A 90 -6.86 -22.68 -19.61
C LEU A 90 -6.05 -21.40 -19.28
N PRO A 91 -5.83 -20.49 -20.24
CA PRO A 91 -5.01 -19.29 -20.02
C PRO A 91 -5.52 -18.38 -18.89
N SER A 92 -6.84 -18.25 -18.73
CA SER A 92 -7.47 -17.46 -17.67
C SER A 92 -7.20 -18.01 -16.27
N GLU A 93 -7.18 -19.33 -16.11
CA GLU A 93 -6.88 -20.00 -14.84
C GLU A 93 -5.40 -19.80 -14.47
N TYR A 94 -4.50 -19.89 -15.46
CA TYR A 94 -3.09 -19.59 -15.23
C TYR A 94 -2.89 -18.15 -14.73
N LEU A 95 -3.55 -17.18 -15.36
CA LEU A 95 -3.50 -15.78 -14.96
C LEU A 95 -4.08 -15.58 -13.55
N THR A 96 -5.20 -16.24 -13.23
CA THR A 96 -5.83 -16.21 -11.90
C THR A 96 -4.85 -16.65 -10.81
N ASN A 97 -4.24 -17.83 -10.99
CA ASN A 97 -3.26 -18.38 -10.04
C ASN A 97 -2.03 -17.48 -9.88
N GLN A 98 -1.52 -16.93 -10.98
CA GLN A 98 -0.37 -16.01 -10.93
C GLN A 98 -0.72 -14.68 -10.26
N LEU A 99 -1.93 -14.15 -10.50
CA LEU A 99 -2.38 -12.91 -9.91
C LEU A 99 -2.56 -13.08 -8.39
N GLU A 100 -3.17 -14.15 -7.94
CA GLU A 100 -3.33 -14.49 -6.52
C GLU A 100 -1.96 -14.54 -5.81
N ALA A 101 -1.05 -15.39 -6.30
CA ALA A 101 0.27 -15.57 -5.69
C ALA A 101 1.13 -14.28 -5.71
N ARG A 102 0.97 -13.43 -6.72
CA ARG A 102 1.69 -12.15 -6.79
C ARG A 102 1.03 -11.08 -5.91
N LEU A 103 -0.30 -11.07 -5.80
CA LEU A 103 -1.03 -10.14 -4.95
C LEU A 103 -0.76 -10.41 -3.47
N THR A 104 -0.77 -11.67 -3.03
CA THR A 104 -0.39 -12.08 -1.67
C THR A 104 0.98 -11.51 -1.28
N ARG A 105 2.00 -11.76 -2.12
CA ARG A 105 3.36 -11.23 -1.90
C ARG A 105 3.41 -9.71 -1.94
N ALA A 106 2.67 -9.08 -2.85
CA ALA A 106 2.67 -7.63 -2.99
C ALA A 106 2.01 -6.93 -1.78
N ILE A 107 0.93 -7.50 -1.22
CA ILE A 107 0.28 -7.04 0.01
C ILE A 107 1.23 -7.18 1.20
N MET A 108 1.91 -8.32 1.34
CA MET A 108 2.91 -8.49 2.40
C MET A 108 4.04 -7.47 2.29
N ARG A 109 4.50 -7.14 1.08
CA ARG A 109 5.50 -6.09 0.87
C ARG A 109 5.01 -4.69 1.26
N LEU A 110 3.69 -4.44 1.34
CA LEU A 110 3.18 -3.15 1.80
C LEU A 110 3.54 -2.88 3.27
N THR A 111 3.66 -3.93 4.09
CA THR A 111 4.02 -3.77 5.51
C THR A 111 5.45 -3.32 5.70
N GLY A 112 6.34 -3.56 4.72
CA GLY A 112 7.76 -3.29 4.89
C GLY A 112 8.36 -3.97 6.12
N TYR A 113 7.75 -5.05 6.63
CA TYR A 113 8.14 -5.66 7.89
C TYR A 113 9.58 -6.16 7.81
N ASN A 114 10.44 -5.63 8.69
CA ASN A 114 11.82 -6.02 8.81
C ASN A 114 12.10 -6.48 10.24
N GLN A 115 12.36 -7.78 10.41
CA GLN A 115 12.58 -8.39 11.71
C GLN A 115 13.86 -7.87 12.40
N ALA A 116 14.90 -7.51 11.62
CA ALA A 116 16.17 -7.04 12.16
C ALA A 116 16.08 -5.62 12.71
N THR A 117 15.38 -4.71 12.01
CA THR A 117 15.21 -3.32 12.43
C THR A 117 13.96 -3.10 13.29
N GLN A 118 13.08 -4.12 13.38
CA GLN A 118 11.75 -4.01 13.96
C GLN A 118 10.90 -2.88 13.35
N GLU A 119 11.12 -2.60 12.07
CA GLU A 119 10.33 -1.61 11.33
C GLU A 119 9.12 -2.30 10.69
N ILE A 120 7.98 -1.64 10.80
CA ILE A 120 6.75 -2.01 10.09
C ILE A 120 6.03 -0.74 9.68
N ALA A 121 5.35 -0.76 8.55
CA ALA A 121 4.53 0.34 8.09
C ALA A 121 3.28 0.49 8.97
N LYS A 122 2.77 1.72 9.05
CA LYS A 122 1.56 2.01 9.82
C LYS A 122 0.35 1.27 9.25
N PRO A 123 -0.55 0.71 10.10
CA PRO A 123 -1.74 0.02 9.62
C PRO A 123 -2.60 0.85 8.66
N SER A 124 -2.76 2.15 8.95
CA SER A 124 -3.54 3.08 8.12
C SER A 124 -2.92 3.30 6.73
N GLU A 125 -1.59 3.34 6.63
CA GLU A 125 -0.87 3.41 5.35
C GLU A 125 -0.96 2.10 4.56
N VAL A 126 -0.81 0.96 5.23
CA VAL A 126 -0.97 -0.37 4.60
C VAL A 126 -2.40 -0.54 4.10
N LEU A 127 -3.40 -0.19 4.90
CA LEU A 127 -4.81 -0.26 4.50
C LEU A 127 -5.10 0.62 3.28
N SER A 128 -4.56 1.85 3.24
CA SER A 128 -4.67 2.70 2.06
C SER A 128 -4.04 2.06 0.81
N GLY A 129 -2.87 1.43 0.97
CA GLY A 129 -2.20 0.69 -0.10
C GLY A 129 -3.00 -0.53 -0.57
N VAL A 130 -3.55 -1.32 0.35
CA VAL A 130 -4.42 -2.47 0.04
C VAL A 130 -5.67 -2.00 -0.71
N LYS A 131 -6.33 -0.93 -0.25
CA LYS A 131 -7.49 -0.36 -0.95
C LYS A 131 -7.15 0.08 -2.37
N ALA A 132 -6.00 0.72 -2.57
CA ALA A 132 -5.54 1.11 -3.91
C ALA A 132 -5.28 -0.11 -4.81
N PHE A 133 -4.67 -1.17 -4.27
CA PHE A 133 -4.42 -2.42 -5.00
C PHE A 133 -5.74 -3.10 -5.40
N ILE A 134 -6.66 -3.28 -4.46
CA ILE A 134 -7.95 -3.93 -4.69
C ILE A 134 -8.81 -3.12 -5.67
N GLY A 135 -8.87 -1.79 -5.50
CA GLY A 135 -9.60 -0.92 -6.42
C GLY A 135 -9.07 -1.01 -7.86
N PHE A 136 -7.75 -1.00 -8.02
CA PHE A 136 -7.15 -1.16 -9.34
C PHE A 136 -7.36 -2.58 -9.92
N ILE A 137 -7.19 -3.63 -9.12
CA ILE A 137 -7.40 -5.01 -9.56
C ILE A 137 -8.86 -5.24 -9.98
N HIS A 138 -9.83 -4.68 -9.27
CA HIS A 138 -11.23 -4.69 -9.72
C HIS A 138 -11.41 -4.00 -11.07
N SER A 139 -10.71 -2.89 -11.34
CA SER A 139 -10.77 -2.23 -12.66
C SER A 139 -10.25 -3.13 -13.79
N ILE A 140 -9.36 -4.09 -13.49
CA ILE A 140 -8.84 -5.06 -14.46
C ILE A 140 -9.91 -6.08 -14.88
N SER A 141 -10.93 -6.34 -14.06
CA SER A 141 -12.03 -7.28 -14.41
C SER A 141 -12.74 -6.93 -15.73
N HIS A 142 -12.68 -5.66 -16.15
CA HIS A 142 -13.22 -5.23 -17.44
C HIS A 142 -12.39 -5.68 -18.65
N TYR A 143 -11.10 -5.98 -18.45
CA TYR A 143 -10.18 -6.35 -19.51
C TYR A 143 -9.96 -7.85 -19.60
N VAL A 144 -10.27 -8.63 -18.56
CA VAL A 144 -10.02 -10.08 -18.50
C VAL A 144 -11.23 -10.79 -17.90
N ASN A 145 -11.65 -11.89 -18.52
CA ASN A 145 -12.73 -12.73 -18.01
C ASN A 145 -12.25 -13.62 -16.84
N ILE A 146 -11.90 -13.00 -15.71
CA ILE A 146 -11.53 -13.66 -14.45
C ILE A 146 -12.39 -13.15 -13.30
N ASP A 147 -12.67 -14.03 -12.32
CA ASP A 147 -13.38 -13.65 -11.10
C ASP A 147 -12.42 -12.96 -10.11
N VAL A 148 -12.23 -11.66 -10.33
CA VAL A 148 -11.38 -10.82 -9.47
C VAL A 148 -11.89 -10.78 -8.03
N THR A 149 -13.20 -10.81 -7.83
CA THR A 149 -13.81 -10.77 -6.49
C THR A 149 -13.38 -11.98 -5.67
N ARG A 150 -13.40 -13.15 -6.28
CA ARG A 150 -12.89 -14.38 -5.66
C ARG A 150 -11.41 -14.27 -5.33
N ILE A 151 -10.56 -13.82 -6.26
CA ILE A 151 -9.12 -13.64 -6.01
C ILE A 151 -8.88 -12.73 -4.81
N CYS A 152 -9.54 -11.57 -4.77
CA CYS A 152 -9.40 -10.62 -3.68
C CYS A 152 -9.86 -11.22 -2.34
N LYS A 153 -10.97 -11.95 -2.34
CA LYS A 153 -11.48 -12.63 -1.14
C LYS A 153 -10.49 -13.67 -0.62
N ASP A 154 -9.99 -14.54 -1.50
CA ASP A 154 -9.12 -15.64 -1.14
C ASP A 154 -7.79 -15.11 -0.58
N VAL A 155 -7.17 -14.12 -1.23
CA VAL A 155 -5.95 -13.47 -0.73
C VAL A 155 -6.17 -12.78 0.61
N LEU A 156 -7.21 -11.95 0.74
CA LEU A 156 -7.43 -11.18 1.97
C LEU A 156 -7.81 -12.07 3.15
N LEU A 157 -8.56 -13.16 2.90
CA LEU A 157 -8.91 -14.13 3.93
C LEU A 157 -7.68 -14.89 4.41
N GLN A 158 -6.76 -15.28 3.51
CA GLN A 158 -5.50 -15.88 3.92
C GLN A 158 -4.67 -14.93 4.80
N GLN A 159 -4.66 -13.63 4.48
CA GLN A 159 -3.94 -12.64 5.29
C GLN A 159 -4.49 -12.46 6.72
N SER A 160 -5.72 -12.92 6.98
CA SER A 160 -6.31 -12.92 8.33
C SER A 160 -5.93 -14.14 9.18
N GLN A 161 -5.20 -15.11 8.61
CA GLN A 161 -4.78 -16.32 9.30
C GLN A 161 -3.37 -16.15 9.89
N ALA A 162 -2.94 -17.07 10.75
CA ALA A 162 -1.58 -17.06 11.31
C ALA A 162 -0.50 -17.35 10.24
N MET A 163 -0.80 -18.20 9.27
CA MET A 163 0.05 -18.52 8.13
C MET A 163 -0.82 -18.59 6.88
N ASP A 164 -0.24 -18.30 5.72
CA ASP A 164 -0.94 -18.48 4.44
C ASP A 164 -0.95 -19.96 4.00
N ALA A 165 -1.54 -20.24 2.83
CA ALA A 165 -1.63 -21.60 2.28
C ALA A 165 -0.26 -22.24 1.98
N ASN A 166 0.81 -21.44 1.89
CA ASN A 166 2.17 -21.89 1.65
C ASN A 166 3.01 -21.97 2.94
N GLY A 167 2.42 -21.64 4.10
CA GLY A 167 3.12 -21.59 5.39
C GLY A 167 3.90 -20.28 5.61
N GLU A 168 3.68 -19.25 4.80
CA GLU A 168 4.37 -17.97 4.92
C GLU A 168 3.68 -17.04 5.93
N VAL A 169 4.45 -16.07 6.43
CA VAL A 169 3.96 -15.06 7.40
C VAL A 169 2.94 -14.14 6.74
N THR A 170 1.82 -13.92 7.44
CA THR A 170 0.73 -13.05 7.02
C THR A 170 0.79 -11.66 7.68
N LEU A 171 -0.08 -10.74 7.22
CA LEU A 171 -0.32 -9.46 7.88
C LEU A 171 -0.62 -9.65 9.37
N THR A 172 -1.50 -10.60 9.69
CA THR A 172 -1.94 -10.88 11.06
C THR A 172 -0.75 -11.22 11.96
N THR A 173 0.09 -12.15 11.54
CA THR A 173 1.25 -12.58 12.32
C THR A 173 2.32 -11.50 12.38
N ALA A 174 2.59 -10.80 11.28
CA ALA A 174 3.56 -9.71 11.25
C ALA A 174 3.20 -8.60 12.24
N TYR A 175 1.96 -8.11 12.21
CA TYR A 175 1.50 -7.07 13.14
C TYR A 175 1.39 -7.59 14.58
N THR A 176 0.89 -8.80 14.79
CA THR A 176 0.81 -9.39 16.15
C THR A 176 2.20 -9.43 16.79
N ASN A 177 3.19 -9.97 16.07
CA ASN A 177 4.56 -10.04 16.56
C ASN A 177 5.13 -8.64 16.82
N TRP A 178 4.92 -7.68 15.92
CA TRP A 178 5.42 -6.33 16.11
C TRP A 178 4.79 -5.61 17.32
N TYR A 179 3.47 -5.72 17.51
CA TYR A 179 2.81 -5.12 18.68
C TYR A 179 3.31 -5.72 19.99
N LEU A 180 3.49 -7.04 20.06
CA LEU A 180 4.02 -7.71 21.26
C LEU A 180 5.49 -7.36 21.50
N GLU A 181 6.34 -7.57 20.50
CA GLU A 181 7.80 -7.51 20.65
C GLU A 181 8.39 -6.11 20.54
N SER A 182 7.69 -5.16 19.93
CA SER A 182 8.19 -3.78 19.80
C SER A 182 7.42 -2.82 20.69
N LEU A 183 6.10 -2.72 20.51
CA LEU A 183 5.29 -1.73 21.23
C LEU A 183 5.08 -2.08 22.71
N LEU A 184 4.56 -3.27 23.01
CA LEU A 184 4.27 -3.66 24.39
C LEU A 184 5.55 -3.94 25.19
N ARG A 185 6.58 -4.49 24.57
CA ARG A 185 7.90 -4.66 25.23
C ARG A 185 8.48 -3.33 25.69
N GLN A 186 8.40 -2.28 24.87
CA GLN A 186 8.85 -0.93 25.25
C GLN A 186 7.92 -0.26 26.27
N THR A 187 6.64 -0.64 26.28
CA THR A 187 5.68 -0.22 27.32
C THR A 187 6.09 -0.79 28.68
N SER A 188 6.43 -2.08 28.75
CA SER A 188 6.93 -2.72 29.97
C SER A 188 8.26 -2.12 30.45
N ALA A 189 9.08 -1.59 29.54
CA ALA A 189 10.31 -0.88 29.87
C ALA A 189 10.08 0.57 30.36
N GLY A 190 8.82 1.05 30.40
CA GLY A 190 8.47 2.40 30.85
C GLY A 190 8.74 3.51 29.84
N ILE A 191 9.07 3.16 28.59
CA ILE A 191 9.39 4.14 27.52
C ILE A 191 8.12 4.60 26.79
N ILE A 192 7.13 3.73 26.69
CA ILE A 192 5.82 4.01 26.11
C ILE A 192 4.78 3.94 27.22
N ILE A 193 3.83 4.89 27.23
CA ILE A 193 2.73 4.91 28.20
C ILE A 193 1.38 4.90 27.48
N HIS A 194 0.38 4.27 28.08
CA HIS A 194 -0.99 4.41 27.61
C HIS A 194 -1.59 5.71 28.14
N SER A 195 -2.10 6.56 27.24
CA SER A 195 -2.76 7.81 27.59
C SER A 195 -4.26 7.74 27.30
N PRO A 196 -5.11 7.64 28.34
CA PRO A 196 -6.57 7.60 28.15
C PRO A 196 -7.15 8.83 27.47
N ALA A 197 -6.49 9.99 27.60
CA ALA A 197 -6.95 11.26 27.03
C ALA A 197 -6.89 11.27 25.50
N VAL A 198 -5.85 10.67 24.91
CA VAL A 198 -5.70 10.53 23.45
C VAL A 198 -6.14 9.15 22.94
N ARG A 199 -6.46 8.23 23.85
CA ARG A 199 -6.86 6.83 23.56
C ARG A 199 -5.84 6.10 22.69
N ALA A 200 -4.55 6.31 23.00
CA ALA A 200 -3.42 5.74 22.28
C ALA A 200 -2.24 5.51 23.24
N PHE A 201 -1.29 4.68 22.81
CA PHE A 201 0.04 4.62 23.42
C PHE A 201 0.87 5.80 22.91
N VAL A 202 1.63 6.43 23.81
CA VAL A 202 2.44 7.61 23.52
C VAL A 202 3.88 7.33 23.92
N THR A 203 4.81 7.61 23.00
CA THR A 203 6.24 7.49 23.26
C THR A 203 6.69 8.66 24.15
N MET A 204 7.31 8.36 25.28
CA MET A 204 7.86 9.39 26.15
C MET A 204 9.18 9.93 25.59
N PRO A 205 9.47 11.24 25.77
CA PRO A 205 10.75 11.80 25.35
C PRO A 205 11.86 11.27 26.27
N VAL A 206 12.53 10.21 25.84
CA VAL A 206 13.73 9.66 26.49
C VAL A 206 14.95 10.14 25.71
N GLU A 207 15.92 10.74 26.40
CA GLU A 207 17.15 11.23 25.77
C GLU A 207 17.92 10.08 25.10
N ASN A 208 18.44 10.33 23.89
CA ASN A 208 19.34 9.46 23.12
C ASN A 208 18.79 8.13 22.55
N ILE A 209 17.46 7.93 22.49
CA ILE A 209 16.88 6.76 21.79
C ILE A 209 15.95 7.23 20.68
N GLN A 210 16.31 6.95 19.43
CA GLN A 210 15.41 7.15 18.30
C GLN A 210 14.43 5.97 18.24
N LEU A 211 13.19 6.22 18.65
CA LEU A 211 12.11 5.24 18.66
C LEU A 211 11.02 5.62 17.66
N PHE A 212 10.18 4.66 17.30
CA PHE A 212 8.96 4.95 16.57
C PHE A 212 7.96 5.69 17.46
N ASN A 213 7.07 6.45 16.83
CA ASN A 213 5.98 7.14 17.52
C ASN A 213 4.84 6.16 17.76
N ALA A 214 4.66 5.68 19.00
CA ALA A 214 3.64 4.69 19.35
C ALA A 214 2.21 5.15 19.04
N GLU A 215 1.99 6.46 19.07
CA GLU A 215 0.71 7.10 18.76
C GLU A 215 0.29 6.88 17.31
N GLU A 216 1.23 6.74 16.38
CA GLU A 216 0.94 6.53 14.96
C GLU A 216 0.54 5.09 14.61
N TYR A 217 0.60 4.18 15.58
CA TYR A 217 0.28 2.75 15.44
C TYR A 217 -0.85 2.29 16.35
N SER A 218 -1.27 3.10 17.31
CA SER A 218 -2.21 2.70 18.37
C SER A 218 -3.35 3.69 18.60
N ASP A 219 -3.40 4.75 17.80
CA ASP A 219 -4.56 5.63 17.77
C ASP A 219 -5.77 4.93 17.11
N VAL A 220 -6.91 5.62 17.11
CA VAL A 220 -8.19 5.07 16.68
C VAL A 220 -8.32 4.98 15.15
N SER A 221 -7.40 5.59 14.40
CA SER A 221 -7.51 5.88 12.96
C SER A 221 -7.27 4.70 12.02
#